data_AF-A0A2N0ZFJ8-F1
#
_entry.id   AF-A0A2N0ZFJ8-F1
#
_cell.length_a   1.000
_cell.length_b   1.000
_cell.length_c   1.000
_cell.angle_alpha   90.00
_cell.angle_beta   90.00
_cell.angle_gamma   90.00
#
_symmetry.space_group_name_H-M   'P 1'
#
loop_
_entity.id
_entity.type
_entity.pdbx_description
1 polymer ?
#
loop_
_entity_poly.entity_id
_entity_poly.type
_entity_poly.pdbx_seq_one_letter_code
_entity_poly.pdbx_strand_id
1 'polypeptide(L)' 'MKRSYIGIVILCFILFLNIIFTQSMVHQFFYENYVNTLIFMGLNLLLFPTAVIAYKKTIDVLE' A
#
# COMPACT_ATOMS: atom_id res chain seq x y z
N MET A 1 -1.96 5.90 25.77
CA MET A 1 -2.94 5.64 24.68
C MET A 1 -2.95 6.71 23.56
N LYS A 2 -1.88 7.47 23.27
CA LYS A 2 -1.96 8.63 22.34
C LYS A 2 -0.99 8.67 21.14
N ARG A 3 -0.10 7.68 20.93
CA ARG A 3 0.82 7.68 19.77
C ARG A 3 0.78 6.43 18.88
N SER A 4 0.38 5.28 19.41
CA SER A 4 0.36 4.01 18.65
C SER A 4 -0.74 3.96 17.55
N TYR A 5 -1.87 4.66 17.71
CA TYR A 5 -2.96 4.63 16.72
C TYR A 5 -2.58 5.20 15.35
N ILE A 6 -1.72 6.23 15.29
CA ILE A 6 -1.32 6.85 14.02
C ILE A 6 -0.58 5.84 13.15
N GLY A 7 0.30 5.03 13.75
CA GLY A 7 1.02 3.99 13.01
C GLY A 7 0.12 2.87 12.50
N ILE A 8 -0.81 2.43 13.35
CA ILE A 8 -1.81 1.42 12.97
C ILE A 8 -2.69 1.94 11.83
N VAL A 9 -3.15 3.19 11.90
CA VAL A 9 -3.96 3.82 10.84
C VAL A 9 -3.20 3.92 9.52
N ILE A 10 -1.91 4.30 9.56
CA ILE A 10 -1.06 4.36 8.36
C ILE A 10 -0.91 2.96 7.73
N LEU A 11 -0.65 1.92 8.52
CA LEU A 11 -0.52 0.56 8.01
C LEU A 11 -1.84 0.03 7.45
N CYS A 12 -2.97 0.29 8.12
CA CYS A 12 -4.30 -0.03 7.60
C CYS A 12 -4.59 0.69 6.28
N PHE A 13 -4.20 1.96 6.17
CA PHE A 13 -4.37 2.73 4.94
C PHE A 13 -3.52 2.16 3.79
N ILE A 14 -2.28 1.74 4.06
CA ILE A 14 -1.42 1.08 3.07
C ILE A 14 -2.01 -0.26 2.63
N LEU A 15 -2.53 -1.07 3.57
CA LEU A 15 -3.25 -2.31 3.25
C LEU A 15 -4.48 -2.06 2.36
N PHE A 16 -5.25 -1.02 2.68
CA PHE A 16 -6.43 -0.64 1.89
C PHE A 16 -6.05 -0.21 0.45
N LEU A 17 -4.99 0.59 0.31
CA LEU A 17 -4.41 0.96 -1.00
C LEU A 17 -3.96 -0.27 -1.79
N ASN A 18 -3.41 -1.29 -1.13
CA ASN A 18 -3.00 -2.53 -1.78
C ASN A 18 -4.20 -3.26 -2.42
N ILE A 19 -5.33 -3.31 -1.69
CA ILE A 19 -6.57 -3.92 -2.19
C ILE A 19 -7.11 -3.13 -3.39
N ILE A 20 -7.14 -1.79 -3.31
CA ILE A 20 -7.60 -0.93 -4.42
C ILE A 20 -6.72 -1.13 -5.67
N PHE A 21 -5.40 -1.09 -5.53
CA PHE A 21 -4.50 -1.25 -6.68
C PHE A 21 -4.61 -2.63 -7.31
N THR A 22 -4.80 -3.68 -6.50
CA THR A 22 -5.04 -5.02 -7.02
C THR A 22 -6.37 -5.09 -7.79
N GLN A 23 -7.43 -4.46 -7.30
CA GLN A 23 -8.71 -4.40 -8.01
C GLN A 23 -8.56 -3.65 -9.33
N SER A 24 -7.99 -2.43 -9.30
CA SER A 24 -7.73 -1.63 -10.50
C SER A 24 -6.85 -2.36 -11.51
N MET A 25 -5.86 -3.15 -11.06
CA MET A 25 -5.04 -3.99 -11.93
C MET A 25 -5.88 -5.03 -12.67
N VAL A 26 -6.76 -5.76 -11.97
CA VAL A 26 -7.64 -6.76 -12.58
C VAL A 26 -8.64 -6.10 -13.54
N HIS A 27 -9.18 -4.94 -13.17
CA HIS A 27 -10.07 -4.16 -14.04
C HIS A 27 -9.34 -3.76 -15.33
N GLN A 28 -8.16 -3.13 -15.23
CA GLN A 28 -7.39 -2.71 -16.40
C GLN A 28 -6.91 -3.88 -17.26
N PHE A 29 -6.59 -5.02 -16.64
CA PHE A 29 -6.25 -6.24 -17.37
C PHE A 29 -7.44 -6.77 -18.18
N PHE A 30 -8.65 -6.71 -17.63
CA PHE A 30 -9.88 -7.12 -18.31
C PHE A 30 -10.23 -6.22 -19.51
N TYR A 31 -9.92 -4.92 -19.42
CA TYR A 31 -10.12 -3.95 -20.52
C TYR A 31 -8.93 -3.88 -21.50
N GLU A 32 -8.04 -4.89 -21.52
CA GLU A 32 -6.86 -4.97 -22.39
C GLU A 32 -5.89 -3.77 -22.30
N ASN A 33 -5.99 -2.99 -21.22
CA ASN A 33 -5.16 -1.81 -20.96
C ASN A 33 -3.88 -2.23 -20.23
N TYR A 34 -3.08 -3.08 -20.88
CA TYR A 34 -1.91 -3.74 -20.29
C TYR A 34 -0.84 -2.77 -19.75
N VAL A 35 -0.68 -1.60 -20.36
CA VAL A 35 0.25 -0.57 -19.89
C VAL A 35 -0.14 -0.08 -18.50
N ASN A 36 -1.43 0.23 -18.29
CA ASN A 36 -1.91 0.66 -16.99
C ASN A 36 -1.87 -0.49 -15.97
N THR A 37 -2.13 -1.72 -16.39
CA THR A 37 -1.98 -2.92 -15.54
C THR A 37 -0.55 -3.03 -15.00
N LEU A 38 0.46 -2.87 -15.87
CA LEU A 38 1.87 -2.91 -15.48
C LEU A 38 2.25 -1.76 -14.54
N ILE A 39 1.72 -0.56 -14.77
CA ILE A 39 1.92 0.59 -13.87
C ILE A 39 1.33 0.31 -12.49
N PHE A 40 0.08 -0.18 -12.41
CA PHE A 40 -0.55 -0.52 -11.14
C PHE A 40 0.14 -1.68 -10.43
N MET A 41 0.61 -2.69 -11.17
CA MET A 41 1.44 -3.77 -10.62
C MET A 41 2.74 -3.22 -10.03
N GLY A 42 3.44 -2.34 -10.75
CA GLY A 42 4.67 -1.70 -10.26
C GLY A 42 4.44 -0.86 -9.01
N LEU A 43 3.35 -0.08 -8.97
CA LEU A 43 2.95 0.68 -7.78
C LEU A 43 2.59 -0.23 -6.60
N ASN A 44 1.93 -1.36 -6.85
CA ASN A 44 1.59 -2.34 -5.82
C ASN A 44 2.86 -2.99 -5.23
N LEU A 45 3.85 -3.28 -6.07
CA LEU A 45 5.15 -3.79 -5.64
C LEU A 45 5.91 -2.78 -4.76
N LEU A 46 5.86 -1.48 -5.11
CA LEU A 46 6.43 -0.39 -4.31
C LEU A 46 5.66 -0.10 -3.02
N LEU A 47 4.41 -0.53 -2.93
CA LEU A 47 3.62 -0.42 -1.71
C LEU A 47 4.19 -1.26 -0.56
N PHE A 48 4.86 -2.36 -0.88
CA PHE A 48 5.46 -3.26 0.11
C PHE A 48 6.64 -2.63 0.86
N PRO A 49 7.69 -2.09 0.20
CA PRO A 49 8.77 -1.42 0.91
C PRO A 49 8.31 -0.15 1.63
N THR A 50 7.31 0.57 1.09
CA THR A 50 6.74 1.73 1.78
C THR A 50 5.99 1.33 3.06
N ALA A 51 5.30 0.19 3.07
CA ALA A 51 4.72 -0.40 4.28
C ALA A 51 5.79 -0.73 5.34
N VAL A 52 6.92 -1.32 4.92
CA VAL A 52 8.03 -1.67 5.82
C VAL A 52 8.68 -0.42 6.43
N ILE A 53 8.88 0.63 5.63
CA ILE A 53 9.43 1.91 6.11
C ILE A 53 8.45 2.57 7.09
N ALA A 54 7.15 2.59 6.76
CA ALA A 54 6.12 3.10 7.65
C ALA A 54 6.09 2.34 8.98
N TYR A 55 6.13 1.01 8.94
CA TYR A 55 6.19 0.15 10.12
C TYR A 55 7.41 0.46 10.99
N LYS A 56 8.61 0.51 10.41
CA LYS A 56 9.84 0.87 11.13
C LYS A 56 9.72 2.23 11.80
N LYS A 57 9.23 3.24 11.09
CA LYS A 57 9.07 4.60 11.61
C LYS A 57 8.03 4.67 12.73
N THR A 58 7.04 3.79 12.71
CA THR A 58 6.02 3.70 13.78
C THR A 58 6.51 2.96 15.02
N ILE A 59 7.46 2.02 14.87
CA ILE A 59 8.14 1.37 16.00
C ILE A 59 9.17 2.31 16.63
N ASP A 60 9.95 3.03 15.81
CA ASP A 60 10.96 4.01 16.25
C ASP A 60 10.35 5.15 17.09
N VAL A 61 9.11 5.53 16.79
CA VAL A 61 8.33 6.52 17.58
C VAL A 61 7.83 5.97 18.94
N LEU A 62 7.95 4.67 19.17
CA LEU A 62 7.54 3.99 20.40
C LEU A 62 8.68 3.81 21.41
N GLU A 63 9.95 3.94 20.97
CA GLU A 63 11.16 3.91 21.81
C GLU A 63 11.46 5.30 22.42
#